data_AF-A0A6C0U7B7-F1
#
_entry.id   AF-A0A6C0U7B7-F1
#
_cell.length_a   1.000
_cell.length_b   1.000
_cell.length_c   1.000
_cell.angle_alpha   90.00
_cell.angle_beta   90.00
_cell.angle_gamma   90.00
#
_symmetry.space_group_name_H-M   'P 1'
#
loop_
_entity.id
_entity.type
_entity.pdbx_description
1 polymer ?
#
loop_
_entity_poly.entity_id
_entity_poly.type
_entity_poly.pdbx_seq_one_letter_code
_entity_poly.pdbx_strand_id
1 'polypeptide(L)'
;MRNVVILGMHRSGTSMVAGELVAAGLYAGAAEELLDAQEDNPVGFWERQDVVALNDQMLETAGGSWFSPRPLRCSQRRNTRQRQPPSWRNSPAASPGC
;
A
#
# COMPACT_ATOMS: atom_id res chain seq x y z
N MET A 1 -3.74 1.32 16.86
CA MET A 1 -4.20 0.43 15.78
C MET A 1 -3.26 0.57 14.59
N ARG A 2 -2.96 -0.52 13.87
CA ARG A 2 -2.07 -0.53 12.70
C ARG A 2 -2.89 -0.94 11.48
N ASN A 3 -2.89 -0.10 10.46
CA ASN A 3 -3.57 -0.38 9.20
C ASN A 3 -2.56 -0.94 8.19
N VAL A 4 -3.00 -1.91 7.39
CA VAL A 4 -2.20 -2.49 6.30
C VAL A 4 -2.91 -2.15 4.99
N VAL A 5 -2.14 -1.64 4.03
CA VAL A 5 -2.63 -1.37 2.67
C VAL A 5 -1.84 -2.25 1.73
N ILE A 6 -2.56 -3.07 0.96
CA ILE A 6 -2.01 -3.96 -0.07
C ILE A 6 -2.35 -3.32 -1.41
N LEU A 7 -1.33 -3.04 -2.23
CA LEU A 7 -1.47 -2.36 -3.52
C LEU A 7 -0.63 -3.12 -4.55
N GLY A 8 -1.20 -3.33 -5.74
CA GLY A 8 -0.53 -4.01 -6.84
C GLY A 8 -1.40 -4.01 -8.08
N MET A 9 -0.80 -4.32 -9.24
CA MET A 9 -1.54 -4.46 -10.49
C MET A 9 -2.35 -5.77 -10.49
N HIS A 10 -3.36 -5.87 -11.36
CA HIS A 10 -4.05 -7.13 -11.61
C HIS A 10 -3.01 -8.24 -11.90
N ARG A 11 -3.19 -9.43 -11.30
CA ARG A 11 -2.26 -10.58 -11.38
C ARG A 11 -0.91 -10.43 -10.65
N SER A 12 -0.74 -9.42 -9.80
CA SER A 12 0.47 -9.28 -8.96
C SER A 12 0.45 -10.13 -7.67
N GLY A 13 -0.63 -10.87 -7.41
CA GLY A 13 -0.76 -11.72 -6.23
C GLY A 13 -1.26 -10.99 -4.98
N THR A 14 -1.86 -9.80 -5.11
CA THR A 14 -2.43 -9.05 -3.99
C THR A 14 -3.47 -9.85 -3.23
N SER A 15 -4.33 -10.62 -3.92
CA SER A 15 -5.34 -11.46 -3.28
C SER A 15 -4.72 -12.58 -2.43
N MET A 16 -3.61 -13.19 -2.88
CA MET A 16 -2.87 -14.19 -2.10
C MET A 16 -2.33 -13.58 -0.81
N VAL A 17 -1.69 -12.40 -0.89
CA VAL A 17 -1.15 -11.70 0.27
C VAL A 17 -2.27 -11.29 1.24
N ALA A 18 -3.41 -10.82 0.72
CA ALA A 18 -4.56 -10.46 1.54
C ALA A 18 -5.13 -11.67 2.28
N GLY A 19 -5.31 -12.80 1.60
CA GLY A 19 -5.77 -14.06 2.19
C GLY A 19 -4.85 -14.57 3.30
N GLU A 20 -3.53 -14.57 3.08
CA GLU A 20 -2.55 -14.97 4.09
C GLU A 20 -2.58 -14.07 5.34
N LEU A 21 -2.74 -12.75 5.16
CA LEU A 21 -2.85 -11.83 6.28
C LEU A 21 -4.14 -12.04 7.07
N VAL A 22 -5.25 -12.29 6.39
CA VAL A 22 -6.53 -12.63 7.04
C VAL A 22 -6.42 -13.94 7.80
N ALA A 23 -5.79 -14.97 7.21
CA ALA A 23 -5.49 -16.23 7.89
C ALA A 23 -4.59 -16.05 9.11
N ALA A 24 -3.67 -15.09 9.08
CA ALA A 24 -2.82 -14.70 10.22
C ALA A 24 -3.54 -13.84 11.27
N GLY A 25 -4.84 -13.55 11.10
CA GLY A 25 -5.68 -12.82 12.07
C GLY A 25 -5.86 -11.33 11.75
N LEU A 26 -5.50 -10.86 10.56
CA LEU A 26 -5.86 -9.51 10.13
C LEU A 26 -7.38 -9.42 9.93
N TYR A 27 -8.01 -8.43 10.57
CA TYR A 27 -9.40 -8.10 10.32
C TYR A 27 -9.52 -7.33 8.99
N ALA A 28 -10.13 -7.92 7.97
CA ALA A 28 -10.35 -7.29 6.66
C ALA A 28 -11.66 -6.47 6.59
N GLY A 29 -12.63 -6.74 7.46
CA GLY A 29 -13.97 -6.16 7.41
C GLY A 29 -15.05 -7.21 7.69
N ALA A 30 -16.29 -6.78 7.83
CA ALA A 30 -17.45 -7.68 7.80
C ALA A 30 -17.65 -8.21 6.37
N ALA A 31 -18.32 -9.35 6.22
CA ALA A 31 -18.49 -10.00 4.90
C ALA A 31 -19.18 -9.08 3.88
N GLU A 32 -20.10 -8.23 4.35
CA GLU A 32 -20.87 -7.28 3.53
C GLU A 32 -20.03 -6.05 3.12
N GLU A 33 -18.89 -5.81 3.77
CA GLU A 33 -17.96 -4.73 3.41
C GLU A 33 -16.92 -5.18 2.37
N LEU A 34 -16.81 -6.48 2.11
CA LEU A 34 -15.84 -7.07 1.19
C LEU A 34 -16.41 -7.18 -0.22
N LEU A 35 -15.53 -7.16 -1.22
CA LEU A 35 -15.91 -7.38 -2.61
C LEU A 35 -16.53 -8.76 -2.80
N ASP A 36 -17.66 -8.78 -3.52
CA ASP A 36 -18.38 -10.01 -3.85
C ASP A 36 -17.52 -10.97 -4.67
N ALA A 37 -17.81 -12.26 -4.53
CA ALA A 37 -17.26 -13.28 -5.40
C ALA A 37 -17.63 -13.02 -6.86
N GLN A 38 -16.66 -13.20 -7.74
CA GLN A 38 -16.83 -13.12 -9.19
C GLN A 38 -16.66 -14.51 -9.79
N GLU A 39 -17.09 -14.70 -11.04
CA GLU A 39 -17.01 -16.00 -11.73
C GLU A 39 -15.59 -16.56 -11.79
N ASP A 40 -14.59 -15.67 -11.84
CA ASP A 40 -13.16 -15.99 -11.86
C ASP A 40 -12.53 -16.14 -10.46
N ASN A 41 -13.26 -15.76 -9.41
CA ASN A 41 -12.87 -15.96 -8.01
C ASN A 41 -14.07 -16.33 -7.13
N PRO A 42 -14.49 -17.61 -7.14
CA PRO A 42 -15.67 -18.08 -6.42
C PRO A 42 -15.51 -18.06 -4.89
N VAL A 43 -14.30 -17.88 -4.38
CA VAL A 43 -14.01 -17.76 -2.95
C VAL A 43 -14.25 -16.35 -2.43
N GLY A 44 -14.46 -15.37 -3.32
CA GLY A 44 -14.56 -13.97 -2.96
C GLY A 44 -13.21 -13.30 -2.78
N PHE A 45 -13.25 -12.00 -2.53
CA PHE A 45 -12.05 -11.19 -2.32
C PHE A 45 -11.98 -10.74 -0.86
N TRP A 46 -10.76 -10.45 -0.39
CA TRP A 46 -10.51 -9.86 0.94
C TRP A 46 -10.40 -8.33 0.88
N GLU A 47 -10.78 -7.74 -0.24
CA GLU A 47 -10.68 -6.31 -0.53
C GLU A 47 -11.96 -5.62 -0.08
N ARG A 48 -11.83 -4.51 0.63
CA ARG A 48 -12.99 -3.70 1.05
C ARG A 48 -13.54 -2.89 -0.12
N GLN A 49 -14.86 -2.94 -0.28
CA GLN A 49 -15.57 -2.25 -1.37
C GLN A 49 -15.35 -0.73 -1.33
N ASP A 50 -15.42 -0.12 -0.16
CA ASP A 50 -15.26 1.32 0.01
C ASP A 50 -13.83 1.80 -0.26
N VAL A 51 -12.83 0.99 0.07
CA VAL A 51 -11.42 1.28 -0.20
C VAL A 51 -11.11 1.18 -1.70
N VAL A 52 -11.69 0.18 -2.37
CA VAL A 52 -11.58 0.05 -3.84
C VAL A 52 -12.24 1.23 -4.53
N ALA A 53 -13.47 1.60 -4.13
CA ALA A 53 -14.16 2.75 -4.68
C ALA A 53 -13.40 4.07 -4.46
N LEU A 54 -12.79 4.25 -3.28
CA LEU A 54 -11.94 5.41 -2.99
C LEU A 54 -10.71 5.44 -3.90
N ASN A 55 -10.04 4.30 -4.12
CA ASN A 55 -8.88 4.22 -4.99
C ASN A 55 -9.24 4.57 -6.45
N ASP A 56 -10.36 4.05 -6.94
CA ASP A 56 -10.85 4.36 -8.29
C ASP A 56 -11.18 5.86 -8.42
N GLN A 57 -11.88 6.44 -7.45
CA GLN A 57 -12.16 7.88 -7.42
C GLN A 57 -10.88 8.73 -7.43
N MET A 58 -9.85 8.32 -6.68
CA MET A 58 -8.56 9.01 -6.66
C MET A 58 -7.84 8.95 -8.01
N LEU A 59 -7.87 7.80 -8.67
CA LEU A 59 -7.27 7.60 -9.99
C LEU A 59 -8.02 8.40 -11.06
N GLU A 60 -9.35 8.37 -11.05
CA GLU A 60 -10.21 9.14 -11.93
C GLU A 60 -9.97 10.64 -11.79
N THR A 61 -9.90 11.14 -10.54
CA THR A 61 -9.59 12.55 -10.24
C THR A 61 -8.21 12.95 -10.75
N ALA A 62 -7.25 12.03 -10.73
CA ALA A 62 -5.92 12.23 -11.30
C ALA A 62 -5.89 12.15 -12.84
N GLY A 63 -7.00 11.78 -13.48
CA GLY A 63 -7.13 11.61 -14.93
C GLY A 63 -6.52 10.30 -15.44
N GLY A 64 -6.56 9.24 -14.63
CA GLY A 64 -6.09 7.90 -14.99
C GLY A 64 -7.01 6.80 -14.47
N SER A 65 -6.58 5.56 -14.64
CA SER A 65 -7.24 4.37 -14.11
C SER A 65 -6.20 3.40 -13.54
N TRP A 66 -6.63 2.29 -12.93
CA TRP A 66 -5.70 1.30 -12.38
C TRP A 66 -4.81 0.64 -13.47
N PHE A 67 -5.34 0.47 -14.69
CA PHE A 67 -4.62 -0.12 -15.83
C PHE A 67 -3.88 0.92 -16.68
N SER A 68 -4.24 2.19 -16.56
CA SER A 68 -3.60 3.31 -17.24
C SER A 68 -3.41 4.45 -16.24
N PRO A 69 -2.53 4.29 -15.24
CA PRO A 69 -2.32 5.31 -14.23
C PRO A 69 -1.66 6.52 -14.89
N ARG A 70 -2.24 7.70 -14.69
CA ARG A 70 -1.61 8.92 -15.19
C ARG A 70 -0.30 9.14 -14.41
N PRO A 71 0.83 9.40 -15.07
CA PRO A 71 2.05 9.76 -14.38
C PRO A 71 1.78 11.01 -13.54
N LEU A 72 1.88 10.88 -12.22
CA LEU A 72 1.82 12.04 -11.34
C LEU A 72 3.00 12.92 -11.73
N ARG A 73 2.75 14.20 -12.03
CA ARG A 73 3.83 15.18 -12.11
C ARG A 73 4.53 15.11 -10.75
N CYS A 74 5.83 14.86 -10.78
CA CYS A 74 6.66 14.86 -9.59
C CYS A 74 6.74 16.31 -9.08
N SER A 75 5.70 16.80 -8.40
CA SER A 75 5.74 18.06 -7.68
C SER A 75 6.38 17.78 -6.33
N GLN A 76 7.66 18.17 -6.24
CA GLN A 76 8.45 18.35 -5.03
C GLN A 76 8.05 17.45 -3.86
N ARG A 77 8.81 16.36 -3.74
CA ARG A 77 8.95 15.57 -2.53
C ARG A 77 9.17 16.51 -1.34
N ARG A 78 8.11 16.92 -0.65
CA ARG A 78 8.20 17.61 0.64
C ARG A 78 8.73 16.57 1.60
N ASN A 79 10.03 16.55 1.75
CA ASN A 79 10.75 15.68 2.66
C ASN A 79 10.41 16.11 4.10
N THR A 80 9.22 15.78 4.59
CA THR A 80 8.85 16.00 6.01
C THR A 80 9.54 15.00 6.94
N ARG A 81 10.33 14.06 6.39
CA ARG A 81 11.33 13.33 7.16
C ARG A 81 12.70 13.96 6.93
N GLN A 82 12.97 15.04 7.66
CA GLN A 82 14.30 15.13 8.28
C GLN A 82 14.46 13.85 9.12
N ARG A 83 14.93 12.76 8.51
CA ARG A 83 15.54 11.69 9.26
C ARG A 83 16.76 12.33 9.88
N GLN A 84 16.66 12.76 11.14
CA GLN A 84 17.87 12.96 11.93
C GLN A 84 18.67 11.66 11.79
N PRO A 85 19.94 11.72 11.33
CA PRO A 85 20.78 10.55 11.40
C PRO A 85 20.83 10.10 12.88
N PRO A 86 20.79 8.79 13.15
CA PRO A 86 20.92 8.30 14.52
C PRO A 86 22.20 8.85 15.17
N SER A 87 22.11 9.17 16.46
CA SER A 87 23.08 9.96 17.24
C SER A 87 24.52 9.42 17.26
N TRP A 88 24.75 8.20 16.78
CA TRP A 88 26.08 7.58 16.71
C TRP A 88 26.98 8.16 15.59
N ARG A 89 26.47 9.03 14.71
CA ARG A 89 27.25 9.65 13.63
C ARG A 89 28.04 10.92 14.05
N ASN A 90 28.00 11.30 15.33
CA ASN A 90 28.77 12.43 15.88
C ASN A 90 29.96 12.00 16.74
N SER A 91 30.36 10.73 16.71
CA SER A 91 31.62 10.32 17.31
C SER A 91 32.76 10.98 16.51
N PRO A 92 33.65 11.78 17.14
CA PRO A 92 34.83 12.26 16.46
C PRO A 92 35.61 11.05 15.96
N ALA A 93 35.88 11.02 14.66
CA ALA A 93 36.71 10.01 14.04
C ALA A 93 38.00 9.89 14.88
N ALA A 94 38.17 8.75 15.54
CA ALA A 94 39.48 8.34 15.99
C ALA A 94 40.30 8.13 14.72
N SER A 95 41.15 9.10 14.39
CA SER A 95 42.31 8.84 13.56
C SER A 95 43.15 7.76 14.25
N PRO A 96 43.59 6.76 13.49
CA PRO A 96 45.02 6.61 13.27
C PRO A 96 45.26 6.43 11.76
N GLY A 97 46.26 7.04 11.15
CA GLY A 97 47.64 7.08 11.60
C GLY A 97 48.40 6.09 10.72
N CYS A 98 48.98 6.65 9.63
CA CYS A 98 49.80 6.02 8.58
C CYS A 98 49.11 4.98 7.67
#